data_AF-A0A7J8TW50-F1
#
_entry.id   AF-A0A7J8TW50-F1
#
_cell.length_a   1.000
_cell.length_b   1.000
_cell.length_c   1.000
_cell.angle_alpha   90.00
_cell.angle_beta   90.00
_cell.angle_gamma   90.00
#
_symmetry.space_group_name_H-M   'P 1'
#
loop_
_entity.id
_entity.type
_entity.pdbx_description
1 polymer ?
#
loop_
_entity_poly.entity_id
_entity_poly.type
_entity_poly.pdbx_seq_one_letter_code
_entity_poly.pdbx_strand_id
1 'polypeptide(L)'
;MGAEKKWLFTLFSTTIFSILLLLLYSISVFSSPRLFPSLVQHGLHSPPAFAYYLFGGKGDKDRIFRLLLAVYHPRNRYLLQLGADASDEERYRLVLALKSVPAIRSFENVDVIGKPDRFSSMGSTHIAATLHAAAMLMKLDRGWDWFIALSALDYPLVTQDGSPWVVLSRSFLEFCLFGWDNLPRTLLMYFNNVMLSEESYFHSVICNSPEFKNTTVNGDLRYMIWDSPPKTEPHFLNGSDYDQMAQSGAAFARQFQKDDPVLDMIDEKILKCGRNRAVPGAWCTGRRSWWVDPCSQWGDVNVLKPGPQAKKLEETILNLLDDWNSQSNQCT
;
A
#
# COMPACT_ATOMS: atom_id res chain seq x y z
N MET A 1 -41.23 -26.62 49.45
CA MET A 1 -41.62 -26.38 48.03
C MET A 1 -41.20 -24.99 47.46
N GLY A 2 -40.26 -24.25 48.08
CA GLY A 2 -39.87 -22.90 47.59
C GLY A 2 -38.50 -22.80 46.91
N ALA A 3 -37.58 -23.75 47.17
CA ALA A 3 -36.21 -23.71 46.64
C ALA A 3 -36.11 -24.23 45.20
N GLU A 4 -36.86 -25.28 44.85
CA GLU A 4 -36.84 -25.89 43.50
C GLU A 4 -37.38 -24.93 42.43
N LYS A 5 -38.40 -24.12 42.76
CA LYS A 5 -38.96 -23.13 41.82
C LYS A 5 -37.98 -22.02 41.45
N LYS A 6 -37.08 -21.65 42.37
CA LYS A 6 -36.05 -20.62 42.12
C LYS A 6 -34.97 -21.12 41.17
N TRP A 7 -34.55 -22.37 41.30
CA TRP A 7 -33.57 -23.00 40.41
C TRP A 7 -34.10 -23.24 38.99
N LEU A 8 -35.37 -23.60 38.87
CA LEU A 8 -36.02 -23.72 37.57
C LEU A 8 -36.11 -22.37 36.84
N PHE A 9 -36.42 -21.29 37.57
CA PHE A 9 -36.50 -19.95 36.98
C PHE A 9 -35.13 -19.43 36.49
N THR A 10 -34.05 -19.65 37.26
CA THR A 10 -32.71 -19.26 36.84
C THR A 10 -32.21 -20.05 35.64
N LEU A 11 -32.43 -21.37 35.59
CA LEU A 11 -32.09 -22.21 34.43
C LEU A 11 -32.87 -21.81 33.17
N PHE A 12 -34.15 -21.46 33.31
CA PHE A 12 -34.97 -21.01 32.18
C PHE A 12 -34.52 -19.63 31.68
N SER A 13 -34.16 -18.72 32.59
CA SER A 13 -33.67 -17.39 32.24
C SER A 13 -32.31 -17.43 31.55
N THR A 14 -31.38 -18.28 31.99
CA THR A 14 -30.05 -18.40 31.36
C THR A 14 -30.14 -19.03 29.97
N THR A 15 -30.96 -20.08 29.82
CA THR A 15 -31.17 -20.72 28.52
C THR A 15 -31.84 -19.79 27.51
N ILE A 16 -32.88 -19.04 27.91
CA ILE A 16 -33.49 -18.01 27.04
C ILE A 16 -32.47 -16.95 26.65
N PHE A 17 -31.64 -16.47 27.60
CA PHE A 17 -30.63 -15.45 27.30
C PHE A 17 -29.55 -15.98 26.35
N SER A 18 -29.09 -17.23 26.52
CA SER A 18 -28.17 -17.89 25.60
C SER A 18 -28.77 -18.11 24.21
N ILE A 19 -30.04 -18.53 24.12
CA ILE A 19 -30.73 -18.70 22.85
C ILE A 19 -30.93 -17.35 22.16
N LEU A 20 -31.27 -16.29 22.90
CA LEU A 20 -31.39 -14.94 22.37
C LEU A 20 -30.04 -14.42 21.84
N LEU A 21 -28.95 -14.66 22.57
CA LEU A 21 -27.58 -14.35 22.12
C LEU A 21 -27.21 -15.11 20.84
N LEU A 22 -27.53 -16.40 20.76
CA LEU A 22 -27.30 -17.22 19.57
C LEU A 22 -28.16 -16.77 18.39
N LEU A 23 -29.41 -16.38 18.61
CA LEU A 23 -30.29 -15.83 17.58
C LEU A 23 -29.80 -14.47 17.09
N LEU A 24 -29.41 -13.57 18.00
CA LEU A 24 -28.82 -12.27 17.65
C LEU A 24 -27.50 -12.43 16.88
N TYR A 25 -26.68 -13.42 17.25
CA TYR A 25 -25.47 -13.80 16.52
C TYR A 25 -25.79 -14.39 15.14
N SER A 26 -26.81 -15.24 15.05
CA SER A 26 -27.22 -15.82 13.77
C SER A 26 -27.79 -14.75 12.83
N ILE A 27 -28.62 -13.84 13.34
CA ILE A 27 -29.18 -12.73 12.57
C ILE A 27 -28.05 -11.80 12.10
N SER A 28 -27.02 -11.52 12.90
CA SER A 28 -25.90 -10.68 12.45
C SER A 28 -25.04 -11.37 11.37
N VAL A 29 -24.88 -12.69 11.43
CA VAL A 29 -24.18 -13.49 10.41
C VAL A 29 -24.99 -13.59 9.10
N PHE A 30 -26.32 -13.69 9.17
CA PHE A 30 -27.20 -13.77 7.99
C PHE A 30 -27.57 -12.40 7.40
N SER A 31 -27.49 -11.31 8.17
CA SER A 31 -27.85 -9.94 7.73
C SER A 31 -26.69 -9.16 7.12
N SER A 32 -25.51 -9.76 6.95
CA SER A 32 -24.46 -9.16 6.12
C SER A 32 -24.64 -9.71 4.71
N PRO A 33 -25.43 -9.06 3.82
CA PRO A 33 -25.39 -9.43 2.42
C PRO A 33 -23.92 -9.35 2.01
N ARG A 34 -23.40 -10.44 1.43
CA ARG A 34 -22.16 -10.34 0.66
C ARG A 34 -22.49 -9.37 -0.47
N LEU A 35 -22.19 -8.08 -0.28
CA LEU A 35 -22.25 -7.15 -1.40
C LEU A 35 -21.29 -7.74 -2.43
N PHE A 36 -21.78 -7.97 -3.63
CA PHE A 36 -20.90 -8.29 -4.74
C PHE A 36 -19.86 -7.14 -4.84
N PRO A 37 -18.58 -7.46 -5.10
CA PRO A 37 -17.59 -6.41 -5.31
C PRO A 37 -18.07 -5.52 -6.45
N SER A 38 -18.00 -4.20 -6.25
CA SER A 38 -18.24 -3.25 -7.33
C SER A 38 -17.24 -3.52 -8.45
N LEU A 39 -17.69 -3.49 -9.70
CA LEU A 39 -16.80 -3.68 -10.84
C LEU A 39 -15.79 -2.52 -10.89
N VAL A 40 -14.50 -2.87 -10.97
CA VAL A 40 -13.42 -1.92 -11.24
C VAL A 40 -13.36 -1.66 -12.74
N GLN A 41 -13.54 -0.40 -13.13
CA GLN A 41 -13.40 0.06 -14.50
C GLN A 41 -11.97 0.53 -14.76
N HIS A 42 -11.41 0.17 -15.92
CA HIS A 42 -10.05 0.52 -16.32
C HIS A 42 -10.06 1.26 -17.67
N GLY A 43 -8.97 1.97 -17.96
CA GLY A 43 -8.78 2.68 -19.24
C GLY A 43 -8.93 4.19 -19.15
N LEU A 44 -8.85 4.86 -20.30
CA LEU A 44 -8.63 6.31 -20.43
C LEU A 44 -9.67 7.20 -19.70
N HIS A 45 -10.91 6.74 -19.56
CA HIS A 45 -12.00 7.48 -18.91
C HIS A 45 -12.25 7.07 -17.46
N SER A 46 -11.40 6.20 -16.91
CA SER A 46 -11.42 5.76 -15.52
C SER A 46 -10.20 6.31 -14.77
N PRO A 47 -10.29 6.49 -13.44
CA PRO A 47 -9.11 6.82 -12.66
C PRO A 47 -8.01 5.76 -12.80
N PRO A 48 -6.73 6.12 -12.71
CA PRO A 48 -5.65 5.14 -12.79
C PRO A 48 -5.77 4.10 -11.68
N ALA A 49 -5.33 2.88 -11.97
CA ALA A 49 -5.19 1.81 -11.00
C ALA A 49 -3.70 1.56 -10.70
N PHE A 50 -3.40 1.27 -9.45
CA PHE A 50 -2.03 1.08 -8.98
C PHE A 50 -1.73 -0.39 -8.68
N ALA A 51 -0.51 -0.81 -8.96
CA ALA A 51 0.06 -2.07 -8.52
C ALA A 51 1.11 -1.80 -7.43
N TYR A 52 0.76 -2.13 -6.18
CA TYR A 52 1.63 -1.96 -5.03
C TYR A 52 2.41 -3.23 -4.74
N TYR A 53 3.73 -3.11 -4.71
CA TYR A 53 4.64 -4.08 -4.12
C TYR A 53 5.01 -3.62 -2.71
N LEU A 54 4.49 -4.30 -1.69
CA LEU A 54 4.75 -3.99 -0.28
C LEU A 54 5.71 -5.01 0.31
N PHE A 55 6.88 -4.60 0.76
CA PHE A 55 7.93 -5.54 1.19
C PHE A 55 8.56 -5.20 2.54
N GLY A 56 8.86 -6.23 3.32
CA GLY A 56 9.49 -6.12 4.63
C GLY A 56 10.24 -7.39 5.01
N GLY A 57 11.04 -7.33 6.06
CA GLY A 57 11.83 -8.46 6.55
C GLY A 57 11.18 -9.16 7.74
N LYS A 58 12.03 -9.84 8.52
CA LYS A 58 11.66 -10.45 9.80
C LYS A 58 11.06 -9.42 10.77
N GLY A 59 9.87 -9.72 11.30
CA GLY A 59 9.21 -8.89 12.31
C GLY A 59 8.40 -7.72 11.75
N ASP A 60 8.33 -7.57 10.43
CA ASP A 60 7.60 -6.51 9.74
C ASP A 60 6.14 -6.88 9.41
N LYS A 61 5.66 -8.08 9.77
CA LYS A 61 4.26 -8.52 9.51
C LYS A 61 3.22 -7.44 9.84
N ASP A 62 3.28 -6.89 11.05
CA ASP A 62 2.30 -5.89 11.51
C ASP A 62 2.46 -4.55 10.80
N ARG A 63 3.69 -4.19 10.42
CA ARG A 63 3.98 -2.96 9.67
C ARG A 63 3.46 -3.04 8.25
N ILE A 64 3.71 -4.16 7.57
CA ILE A 64 3.18 -4.42 6.22
C ILE A 64 1.66 -4.47 6.24
N PHE A 65 1.06 -5.10 7.25
CA PHE A 65 -0.40 -5.14 7.37
C PHE A 65 -0.98 -3.73 7.59
N ARG A 66 -0.39 -2.93 8.49
CA ARG A 66 -0.81 -1.55 8.73
C ARG A 66 -0.64 -0.68 7.48
N LEU A 67 0.52 -0.76 6.83
CA LEU A 67 0.84 -0.04 5.61
C LEU A 67 -0.15 -0.40 4.49
N LEU A 68 -0.42 -1.69 4.26
CA LEU A 68 -1.41 -2.14 3.28
C LEU A 68 -2.74 -1.45 3.52
N LEU A 69 -3.23 -1.42 4.76
CA LEU A 69 -4.52 -0.80 5.07
C LEU A 69 -4.49 0.72 4.88
N ALA A 70 -3.38 1.37 5.21
CA ALA A 70 -3.16 2.79 4.94
C ALA A 70 -3.17 3.10 3.44
N VAL A 71 -2.74 2.16 2.59
CA VAL A 71 -2.76 2.28 1.13
C VAL A 71 -3.87 1.47 0.46
N TYR A 72 -4.87 0.97 1.18
CA TYR A 72 -5.84 0.04 0.58
C TYR A 72 -6.92 0.78 -0.21
N HIS A 73 -7.15 0.34 -1.45
CA HIS A 73 -8.25 0.73 -2.30
C HIS A 73 -8.67 -0.46 -3.18
N PRO A 74 -9.98 -0.74 -3.36
CA PRO A 74 -10.44 -1.88 -4.16
C PRO A 74 -10.00 -1.90 -5.63
N ARG A 75 -9.67 -0.72 -6.19
CA ARG A 75 -9.20 -0.58 -7.58
C ARG A 75 -7.79 -1.08 -7.82
N ASN A 76 -6.98 -1.12 -6.76
CA ASN A 76 -5.54 -1.35 -6.86
C ASN A 76 -5.24 -2.84 -6.65
N ARG A 77 -4.10 -3.30 -7.16
CA ARG A 77 -3.56 -4.64 -6.94
C ARG A 77 -2.40 -4.57 -5.95
N TYR A 78 -2.34 -5.52 -5.02
CA TYR A 78 -1.31 -5.55 -3.98
C TYR A 78 -0.59 -6.89 -3.98
N LEU A 79 0.73 -6.84 -3.97
CA LEU A 79 1.61 -7.99 -3.78
C LEU A 79 2.50 -7.75 -2.57
N LEU A 80 2.37 -8.61 -1.56
CA LEU A 80 3.06 -8.49 -0.29
C LEU A 80 4.20 -9.50 -0.22
N GLN A 81 5.38 -9.05 0.22
CA GLN A 81 6.52 -9.92 0.49
C GLN A 81 7.05 -9.71 1.90
N LEU A 82 7.08 -10.78 2.68
CA LEU A 82 7.99 -10.89 3.82
C LEU A 82 9.21 -11.69 3.37
N GLY A 83 10.39 -11.09 3.44
CA GLY A 83 11.65 -11.65 2.97
C GLY A 83 11.94 -13.04 3.54
N ALA A 84 12.88 -13.76 2.93
CA ALA A 84 13.19 -15.12 3.35
C ALA A 84 13.80 -15.22 4.77
N ASP A 85 14.13 -14.09 5.40
CA ASP A 85 14.51 -13.95 6.80
C ASP A 85 13.31 -13.99 7.77
N ALA A 86 12.10 -13.73 7.29
CA ALA A 86 10.85 -13.94 8.03
C ALA A 86 10.44 -15.42 8.06
N SER A 87 9.77 -15.83 9.15
CA SER A 87 9.32 -17.21 9.33
C SER A 87 8.05 -17.54 8.52
N ASP A 88 7.84 -18.82 8.21
CA ASP A 88 6.60 -19.26 7.55
C ASP A 88 5.36 -19.02 8.41
N GLU A 89 5.49 -19.12 9.73
CA GLU A 89 4.42 -18.78 10.69
C GLU A 89 4.06 -17.30 10.61
N GLU A 90 5.05 -16.42 10.46
CA GLU A 90 4.83 -14.99 10.31
C GLU A 90 4.07 -14.66 9.00
N ARG A 91 4.48 -15.28 7.89
CA ARG A 91 3.77 -15.21 6.60
C ARG A 91 2.35 -15.75 6.69
N TYR A 92 2.15 -16.88 7.36
CA TYR A 92 0.83 -17.47 7.55
C TYR A 92 -0.09 -16.54 8.37
N ARG A 93 0.42 -15.95 9.44
CA ARG A 93 -0.33 -14.95 10.24
C ARG A 93 -0.67 -13.69 9.45
N LEU A 94 0.19 -13.26 8.53
CA LEU A 94 -0.14 -12.17 7.61
C LEU A 94 -1.37 -12.53 6.77
N VAL A 95 -1.38 -13.70 6.14
CA VAL A 95 -2.52 -14.19 5.35
C VAL A 95 -3.81 -14.28 6.18
N LEU A 96 -3.72 -14.75 7.43
CA LEU A 96 -4.87 -14.76 8.33
C LEU A 96 -5.40 -13.35 8.64
N ALA A 97 -4.50 -12.39 8.86
CA ALA A 97 -4.88 -11.00 9.09
C ALA A 97 -5.56 -10.40 7.84
N LEU A 98 -5.05 -10.66 6.63
CA LEU A 98 -5.68 -10.23 5.38
C LEU A 98 -7.10 -10.76 5.23
N LYS A 99 -7.32 -12.05 5.51
CA LYS A 99 -8.64 -12.68 5.43
C LYS A 99 -9.65 -12.14 6.45
N SER A 100 -9.18 -11.48 7.50
CA SER A 100 -10.05 -10.84 8.50
C SER A 100 -10.67 -9.53 8.02
N VAL A 101 -10.13 -8.93 6.95
CA VAL A 101 -10.60 -7.66 6.40
C VAL A 101 -11.67 -7.92 5.33
N PRO A 102 -12.94 -7.48 5.54
CA PRO A 102 -14.05 -7.80 4.64
C PRO A 102 -13.82 -7.37 3.18
N ALA A 103 -13.28 -6.16 2.97
CA ALA A 103 -13.01 -5.64 1.62
C ALA A 103 -11.95 -6.49 0.89
N ILE A 104 -10.81 -6.76 1.53
CA ILE A 104 -9.74 -7.61 0.95
C ILE A 104 -10.28 -8.99 0.57
N ARG A 105 -11.07 -9.61 1.46
CA ARG A 105 -11.69 -10.91 1.19
C ARG A 105 -12.70 -10.88 0.03
N SER A 106 -13.34 -9.74 -0.23
CA SER A 106 -14.41 -9.63 -1.22
C SER A 106 -13.91 -9.20 -2.59
N PHE A 107 -12.88 -8.34 -2.64
CA PHE A 107 -12.25 -7.89 -3.88
C PHE A 107 -11.09 -8.79 -4.34
N GLU A 108 -10.54 -9.63 -3.45
CA GLU A 108 -9.47 -10.59 -3.77
C GLU A 108 -8.28 -9.94 -4.51
N ASN A 109 -7.96 -8.71 -4.12
CA ASN A 109 -6.98 -7.84 -4.77
C ASN A 109 -5.62 -7.80 -4.07
N VAL A 110 -5.37 -8.70 -3.12
CA VAL A 110 -4.15 -8.75 -2.30
C VAL A 110 -3.58 -10.17 -2.28
N ASP A 111 -2.34 -10.32 -2.73
CA ASP A 111 -1.59 -11.58 -2.70
C ASP A 111 -0.36 -11.49 -1.80
N VAL A 112 0.07 -12.62 -1.25
CA VAL A 112 1.33 -12.75 -0.50
C VAL A 112 2.24 -13.71 -1.26
N ILE A 113 3.50 -13.32 -1.48
CA ILE A 113 4.49 -14.18 -2.11
C ILE A 113 4.79 -15.37 -1.19
N GLY A 114 4.46 -16.57 -1.66
CA GLY A 114 4.67 -17.82 -0.90
C GLY A 114 6.11 -18.32 -0.92
N LYS A 115 6.86 -18.03 -1.99
CA LYS A 115 8.29 -18.33 -2.12
C LYS A 115 9.07 -17.01 -2.11
N PRO A 116 9.47 -16.52 -0.92
CA PRO A 116 9.97 -15.16 -0.77
C PRO A 116 11.38 -15.03 -1.34
N ASP A 117 11.66 -13.87 -1.94
CA ASP A 117 13.02 -13.51 -2.29
C ASP A 117 13.85 -13.16 -1.03
N ARG A 118 15.16 -13.33 -1.16
CA ARG A 118 16.13 -12.72 -0.23
C ARG A 118 16.55 -11.39 -0.84
N PHE A 119 16.10 -10.28 -0.27
CA PHE A 119 16.53 -8.96 -0.70
C PHE A 119 17.44 -8.32 0.34
N SER A 120 18.44 -7.58 -0.13
CA SER A 120 19.33 -6.74 0.68
C SER A 120 19.29 -5.36 0.07
N SER A 121 19.09 -4.32 0.88
CA SER A 121 19.03 -2.93 0.40
C SER A 121 20.29 -2.51 -0.35
N MET A 122 21.45 -3.05 0.01
CA MET A 122 22.73 -2.74 -0.62
C MET A 122 23.02 -3.58 -1.87
N GLY A 123 22.32 -4.70 -2.08
CA GLY A 123 22.64 -5.69 -3.11
C GLY A 123 21.69 -5.66 -4.32
N SER A 124 22.12 -6.28 -5.41
CA SER A 124 21.32 -6.46 -6.65
C SER A 124 20.06 -7.30 -6.47
N THR A 125 19.97 -8.04 -5.36
CA THR A 125 18.79 -8.83 -5.03
C THR A 125 17.55 -7.97 -4.80
N HIS A 126 17.72 -6.69 -4.45
CA HIS A 126 16.57 -5.78 -4.35
C HIS A 126 15.94 -5.51 -5.72
N ILE A 127 16.75 -5.18 -6.74
CA ILE A 127 16.25 -5.02 -8.12
C ILE A 127 15.58 -6.31 -8.60
N ALA A 128 16.22 -7.46 -8.35
CA ALA A 128 15.68 -8.75 -8.75
C ALA A 128 14.30 -9.02 -8.12
N ALA A 129 14.14 -8.73 -6.82
CA ALA A 129 12.86 -8.86 -6.13
C ALA A 129 11.81 -7.88 -6.67
N THR A 130 12.18 -6.62 -6.92
CA THR A 130 11.28 -5.60 -7.49
C THR A 130 10.79 -6.00 -8.89
N LEU A 131 11.69 -6.45 -9.77
CA LEU A 131 11.33 -6.94 -11.11
C LEU A 131 10.52 -8.24 -11.07
N HIS A 132 10.82 -9.15 -10.14
CA HIS A 132 10.04 -10.37 -9.93
C HIS A 132 8.62 -10.05 -9.48
N ALA A 133 8.45 -9.12 -8.53
CA ALA A 133 7.15 -8.64 -8.07
C ALA A 133 6.35 -7.99 -9.22
N ALA A 134 6.99 -7.12 -10.01
CA ALA A 134 6.37 -6.51 -11.18
C ALA A 134 5.91 -7.58 -12.19
N ALA A 135 6.75 -8.59 -12.48
CA ALA A 135 6.40 -9.68 -13.39
C ALA A 135 5.22 -10.52 -12.87
N MET A 136 5.13 -10.76 -11.57
CA MET A 136 3.96 -11.42 -10.96
C MET A 136 2.71 -10.56 -11.09
N LEU A 137 2.79 -9.27 -10.78
CA LEU A 137 1.66 -8.33 -10.89
C LEU A 137 1.15 -8.21 -12.33
N MET A 138 2.03 -8.28 -13.34
CA MET A 138 1.64 -8.32 -14.75
C MET A 138 0.87 -9.59 -15.12
N LYS A 139 1.18 -10.72 -14.48
CA LYS A 139 0.48 -12.00 -14.68
C LYS A 139 -0.85 -12.06 -13.95
N LEU A 140 -0.90 -11.49 -12.75
CA LEU A 140 -2.09 -11.50 -11.89
C LEU A 140 -3.16 -10.54 -12.40
N ASP A 141 -2.76 -9.36 -12.88
CA ASP A 141 -3.69 -8.32 -13.30
C ASP A 141 -3.12 -7.48 -14.47
N ARG A 142 -3.98 -7.21 -15.45
CA ARG A 142 -3.67 -6.38 -16.62
C ARG A 142 -4.22 -4.95 -16.52
N GLY A 143 -5.03 -4.64 -15.51
CA GLY A 143 -5.77 -3.38 -15.41
C GLY A 143 -5.05 -2.22 -14.73
N TRP A 144 -3.88 -2.45 -14.11
CA TRP A 144 -3.13 -1.38 -13.44
C TRP A 144 -2.24 -0.59 -14.41
N ASP A 145 -2.04 0.70 -14.11
CA ASP A 145 -1.32 1.66 -14.94
C ASP A 145 0.07 1.99 -14.39
N TRP A 146 0.19 2.03 -13.06
CA TRP A 146 1.37 2.48 -12.35
C TRP A 146 1.81 1.46 -11.30
N PHE A 147 3.11 1.20 -11.24
CA PHE A 147 3.73 0.34 -10.25
C PHE A 147 4.40 1.17 -9.15
N ILE A 148 4.25 0.69 -7.92
CA ILE A 148 4.73 1.36 -6.73
C ILE A 148 5.41 0.32 -5.82
N ALA A 149 6.66 0.57 -5.45
CA ALA A 149 7.35 -0.20 -4.43
C ALA A 149 7.39 0.56 -3.09
N LEU A 150 6.91 -0.06 -2.02
CA LEU A 150 6.95 0.46 -0.65
C LEU A 150 7.53 -0.59 0.29
N SER A 151 8.51 -0.18 1.07
CA SER A 151 9.04 -1.00 2.16
C SER A 151 8.21 -0.83 3.44
N ALA A 152 8.41 -1.69 4.43
CA ALA A 152 7.82 -1.55 5.77
C ALA A 152 8.17 -0.22 6.49
N LEU A 153 9.17 0.51 5.99
CA LEU A 153 9.67 1.79 6.53
C LEU A 153 8.96 3.02 5.93
N ASP A 154 8.19 2.83 4.87
CA ASP A 154 7.46 3.91 4.21
C ASP A 154 6.03 4.04 4.77
N TYR A 155 5.45 5.24 4.68
CA TYR A 155 4.05 5.46 5.05
C TYR A 155 3.40 6.56 4.19
N PRO A 156 2.11 6.44 3.81
CA PRO A 156 1.45 7.43 2.98
C PRO A 156 1.12 8.73 3.72
N LEU A 157 1.29 9.86 3.03
CA LEU A 157 0.86 11.20 3.46
C LEU A 157 -0.36 11.71 2.67
N VAL A 158 -0.79 10.95 1.67
CA VAL A 158 -2.03 11.20 0.93
C VAL A 158 -2.93 9.97 1.02
N THR A 159 -4.24 10.20 0.96
CA THR A 159 -5.19 9.10 0.72
C THR A 159 -4.92 8.52 -0.67
N GLN A 160 -5.34 7.27 -0.92
CA GLN A 160 -5.08 6.50 -2.16
C GLN A 160 -5.56 7.12 -3.48
N ASP A 161 -6.06 8.35 -3.42
CA ASP A 161 -6.30 9.20 -4.55
C ASP A 161 -5.00 9.93 -5.02
N GLY A 162 -3.78 9.39 -4.77
CA GLY A 162 -2.46 9.99 -5.13
C GLY A 162 -1.19 9.10 -4.93
N SER A 163 -0.07 9.40 -5.64
CA SER A 163 1.03 8.47 -6.07
C SER A 163 2.49 8.67 -5.49
N PRO A 164 3.36 7.64 -5.29
CA PRO A 164 4.78 7.58 -4.74
C PRO A 164 6.05 7.20 -5.59
N TRP A 165 7.23 7.66 -5.12
CA TRP A 165 8.64 7.15 -4.97
C TRP A 165 9.39 6.24 -5.90
N VAL A 166 8.83 6.07 -7.07
CA VAL A 166 9.43 5.61 -8.31
C VAL A 166 8.18 5.01 -8.93
N VAL A 167 7.37 5.94 -9.43
CA VAL A 167 6.11 5.63 -10.08
C VAL A 167 6.49 5.14 -11.46
N LEU A 168 6.70 3.83 -11.59
CA LEU A 168 7.03 3.25 -12.88
C LEU A 168 5.74 3.03 -13.65
N SER A 169 5.67 3.54 -14.87
CA SER A 169 4.57 3.18 -15.76
C SER A 169 4.63 1.69 -16.06
N ARG A 170 3.46 1.09 -16.25
CA ARG A 170 3.35 -0.28 -16.72
C ARG A 170 4.15 -0.50 -18.01
N SER A 171 4.07 0.43 -18.96
CA SER A 171 4.78 0.36 -20.23
C SER A 171 6.30 0.31 -20.06
N PHE A 172 6.85 1.09 -19.14
CA PHE A 172 8.29 1.06 -18.85
C PHE A 172 8.72 -0.25 -18.19
N LEU A 173 7.91 -0.81 -17.29
CA LEU A 173 8.18 -2.13 -16.72
C LEU A 173 8.06 -3.25 -17.76
N GLU A 174 7.10 -3.15 -18.69
CA GLU A 174 6.98 -4.12 -19.80
C GLU A 174 8.23 -4.08 -20.67
N PHE A 175 8.78 -2.88 -20.93
CA PHE A 175 10.08 -2.73 -21.58
C PHE A 175 11.22 -3.38 -20.78
N CYS A 176 11.28 -3.17 -19.46
CA CYS A 176 12.32 -3.76 -18.61
C CYS A 176 12.25 -5.29 -18.55
N LEU A 177 11.05 -5.87 -18.54
CA LEU A 177 10.82 -7.30 -18.33
C LEU A 177 10.76 -8.11 -19.63
N PHE A 178 10.12 -7.56 -20.65
CA PHE A 178 9.77 -8.26 -21.89
C PHE A 178 10.31 -7.55 -23.14
N GLY A 179 11.00 -6.42 -23.00
CA GLY A 179 11.54 -5.66 -24.11
C GLY A 179 12.54 -6.47 -24.96
N TRP A 180 12.47 -6.26 -26.27
CA TRP A 180 13.41 -6.84 -27.23
C TRP A 180 14.80 -6.21 -27.14
N ASP A 181 14.87 -4.96 -26.65
CA ASP A 181 16.12 -4.26 -26.44
C ASP A 181 17.01 -5.02 -25.42
N ASN A 182 18.32 -4.99 -25.66
CA ASN A 182 19.28 -5.66 -24.78
C ASN A 182 19.66 -4.78 -23.57
N LEU A 183 19.46 -3.47 -23.62
CA LEU A 183 19.89 -2.49 -22.63
C LEU A 183 19.42 -2.83 -21.20
N PRO A 184 18.12 -3.09 -20.91
CA PRO A 184 17.70 -3.47 -19.57
C PRO A 184 18.43 -4.73 -19.07
N ARG A 185 18.54 -5.76 -19.93
CA ARG A 185 19.21 -7.03 -19.61
C ARG A 185 20.72 -6.85 -19.37
N THR A 186 21.39 -6.06 -20.20
CA THR A 186 22.82 -5.75 -20.06
C THR A 186 23.09 -4.95 -18.80
N LEU A 187 22.27 -3.92 -18.52
CA LEU A 187 22.40 -3.12 -17.30
C LEU A 187 22.12 -3.96 -16.05
N LEU A 188 21.15 -4.89 -16.08
CA LEU A 188 20.95 -5.83 -14.96
C LEU A 188 22.21 -6.64 -14.65
N MET A 189 22.94 -7.11 -15.67
CA MET A 189 24.21 -7.83 -15.46
C MET A 189 25.28 -6.92 -14.87
N TYR A 190 25.35 -5.66 -15.29
CA TYR A 190 26.29 -4.67 -14.75
C TYR A 190 25.99 -4.34 -13.28
N PHE A 191 24.73 -4.04 -12.99
CA PHE A 191 24.25 -3.68 -11.65
C PHE A 191 24.23 -4.85 -10.67
N ASN A 192 24.52 -6.07 -11.11
CA ASN A 192 24.62 -7.22 -10.22
C ASN A 192 25.74 -7.09 -9.16
N ASN A 193 26.79 -6.32 -9.46
CA ASN A 193 27.94 -6.12 -8.56
C ASN A 193 28.09 -4.67 -8.08
N VAL A 194 27.02 -3.88 -8.12
CA VAL A 194 27.01 -2.47 -7.72
C VAL A 194 26.27 -2.32 -6.38
N MET A 195 26.88 -1.59 -5.44
CA MET A 195 26.22 -1.23 -4.17
C MET A 195 25.06 -0.26 -4.45
N LEU A 196 23.93 -0.44 -3.77
CA LEU A 196 22.73 0.40 -3.96
C LEU A 196 22.25 0.42 -5.41
N SER A 197 22.40 -0.71 -6.10
CA SER A 197 22.09 -0.85 -7.52
C SER A 197 20.70 -0.34 -7.94
N GLU A 198 19.69 -0.47 -7.07
CA GLU A 198 18.33 0.03 -7.33
C GLU A 198 18.26 1.55 -7.53
N GLU A 199 19.11 2.31 -6.82
CA GLU A 199 19.18 3.78 -6.95
C GLU A 199 19.65 4.21 -8.34
N SER A 200 20.27 3.30 -9.11
CA SER A 200 20.87 3.63 -10.40
C SER A 200 20.26 2.86 -11.57
N TYR A 201 19.75 1.64 -11.36
CA TYR A 201 19.30 0.77 -12.44
C TYR A 201 18.17 1.38 -13.27
N PHE A 202 17.04 1.70 -12.64
CA PHE A 202 15.87 2.22 -13.36
C PHE A 202 16.16 3.58 -14.01
N HIS A 203 16.90 4.46 -13.33
CA HIS A 203 17.38 5.73 -13.88
C HIS A 203 18.25 5.52 -15.12
N SER A 204 19.21 4.59 -15.06
CA SER A 204 20.09 4.28 -16.18
C SER A 204 19.32 3.73 -17.37
N VAL A 205 18.39 2.80 -17.14
CA VAL A 205 17.56 2.23 -18.20
C VAL A 205 16.68 3.30 -18.84
N ILE A 206 15.93 4.07 -18.04
CA ILE A 206 14.95 5.03 -18.57
C ILE A 206 15.62 6.17 -19.34
N CYS A 207 16.73 6.70 -18.83
CA CYS A 207 17.46 7.80 -19.47
C CYS A 207 18.17 7.38 -20.76
N ASN A 208 18.59 6.12 -20.87
CA ASN A 208 19.28 5.62 -22.06
C ASN A 208 18.35 4.91 -23.06
N SER A 209 17.03 4.94 -22.82
CA SER A 209 16.03 4.36 -23.72
C SER A 209 15.33 5.47 -24.52
N PRO A 210 15.53 5.58 -25.85
CA PRO A 210 14.94 6.66 -26.65
C PRO A 210 13.42 6.79 -26.55
N GLU A 211 12.72 5.68 -26.33
CA GLU A 211 11.26 5.62 -26.17
C GLU A 211 10.77 6.22 -24.84
N PHE A 212 11.61 6.25 -23.81
CA PHE A 212 11.22 6.64 -22.44
C PHE A 212 11.99 7.83 -21.87
N LYS A 213 13.11 8.25 -22.47
CA LYS A 213 13.95 9.34 -21.94
C LYS A 213 13.22 10.67 -21.73
N ASN A 214 12.16 10.92 -22.50
CA ASN A 214 11.34 12.14 -22.39
C ASN A 214 10.13 11.96 -21.46
N THR A 215 9.90 10.79 -20.87
CA THR A 215 8.77 10.53 -19.96
C THR A 215 9.18 10.60 -18.49
N THR A 216 10.34 11.17 -18.17
CA THR A 216 10.91 11.22 -16.83
C THR A 216 10.59 12.53 -16.13
N VAL A 217 10.00 12.45 -14.93
CA VAL A 217 9.81 13.59 -14.04
C VAL A 217 10.77 13.44 -12.86
N ASN A 218 11.59 14.46 -12.60
CA ASN A 218 12.59 14.44 -11.53
C ASN A 218 11.97 14.74 -10.16
N GLY A 219 11.20 13.78 -9.64
CA GLY A 219 10.57 13.88 -8.33
C GLY A 219 10.11 12.52 -7.82
N ASP A 220 10.61 12.13 -6.66
CA ASP A 220 10.24 10.86 -6.02
C ASP A 220 8.97 10.98 -5.15
N LEU A 221 8.41 12.17 -4.96
CA LEU A 221 7.19 12.36 -4.17
C LEU A 221 7.26 11.77 -2.73
N ARG A 222 8.46 11.55 -2.13
CA ARG A 222 8.59 11.28 -0.69
C ARG A 222 9.23 12.42 0.06
N TYR A 223 8.74 12.59 1.28
CA TYR A 223 9.38 13.39 2.30
C TYR A 223 10.42 12.55 3.06
N MET A 224 11.66 13.05 3.08
CA MET A 224 12.78 12.49 3.85
C MET A 224 13.62 13.62 4.41
N ILE A 225 14.14 13.43 5.63
CA ILE A 225 15.13 14.33 6.23
C ILE A 225 16.48 13.62 6.23
N TRP A 226 17.50 14.30 5.72
CA TRP A 226 18.89 13.81 5.79
C TRP A 226 19.63 14.54 6.91
N ASP A 227 20.38 13.78 7.72
CA ASP A 227 21.30 14.34 8.70
C ASP A 227 22.41 15.16 7.99
N SER A 228 23.07 16.08 8.72
CA SER A 228 24.24 16.80 8.23
C SER A 228 25.45 16.49 9.12
N PRO A 229 26.48 15.77 8.61
CA PRO A 229 26.58 15.18 7.27
C PRO A 229 25.61 14.00 7.04
N PRO A 230 25.25 13.70 5.77
CA PRO A 230 24.33 12.62 5.46
C PRO A 230 24.91 11.27 5.88
N LYS A 231 24.05 10.46 6.51
CA LYS A 231 24.34 9.05 6.82
C LYS A 231 23.95 8.16 5.62
N THR A 232 24.21 6.86 5.75
CA THR A 232 23.83 5.86 4.72
C THR A 232 22.32 5.79 4.51
N GLU A 233 21.52 6.08 5.53
CA GLU A 233 20.06 6.11 5.45
C GLU A 233 19.51 7.42 6.02
N PRO A 234 18.33 7.87 5.58
CA PRO A 234 17.71 9.10 6.08
C PRO A 234 17.30 8.97 7.54
N HIS A 235 17.06 10.12 8.16
CA HIS A 235 16.58 10.25 9.53
C HIS A 235 15.27 9.46 9.76
N PHE A 236 15.15 8.86 10.94
CA PHE A 236 13.90 8.26 11.38
C PHE A 236 12.94 9.34 11.84
N LEU A 237 11.95 9.65 11.00
CA LEU A 237 10.94 10.66 11.25
C LEU A 237 10.15 10.32 12.52
N ASN A 238 9.89 11.33 13.33
CA ASN A 238 9.14 11.22 14.57
C ASN A 238 8.15 12.39 14.74
N GLY A 239 7.53 12.50 15.91
CA GLY A 239 6.53 13.54 16.19
C GLY A 239 7.02 14.98 16.00
N SER A 240 8.33 15.27 16.15
CA SER A 240 8.90 16.61 15.90
C SER A 240 8.84 17.03 14.45
N ASP A 241 8.86 16.07 13.53
CA ASP A 241 8.97 16.32 12.08
C ASP A 241 7.59 16.41 11.42
N TYR A 242 6.53 16.15 12.20
CA TYR A 242 5.17 15.97 11.70
C TYR A 242 4.67 17.16 10.88
N ASP A 243 4.85 18.39 11.36
CA ASP A 243 4.29 19.56 10.70
C ASP A 243 4.95 19.83 9.34
N GLN A 244 6.28 19.67 9.25
CA GLN A 244 7.01 19.80 7.98
C GLN A 244 6.61 18.71 7.01
N MET A 245 6.57 17.45 7.48
CA MET A 245 6.14 16.30 6.71
C MET A 245 4.71 16.49 6.16
N ALA A 246 3.75 16.89 7.01
CA ALA A 246 2.36 17.08 6.62
C ALA A 246 2.11 18.29 5.68
N GLN A 247 3.10 19.17 5.54
CA GLN A 247 3.07 20.34 4.65
C GLN A 247 3.86 20.15 3.36
N SER A 248 4.66 19.09 3.26
CA SER A 248 5.59 18.86 2.15
C SER A 248 4.95 18.72 0.76
N GLY A 249 3.66 18.35 0.68
CA GLY A 249 3.01 17.97 -0.58
C GLY A 249 3.49 16.63 -1.14
N ALA A 250 4.40 15.93 -0.43
CA ALA A 250 4.80 14.58 -0.77
C ALA A 250 3.64 13.60 -0.60
N ALA A 251 3.61 12.57 -1.42
CA ALA A 251 2.61 11.52 -1.31
C ALA A 251 2.94 10.52 -0.19
N PHE A 252 4.22 10.34 0.11
CA PHE A 252 4.70 9.37 1.08
C PHE A 252 5.84 9.96 1.92
N ALA A 253 6.22 9.28 2.99
CA ALA A 253 7.38 9.66 3.80
C ALA A 253 8.20 8.43 4.18
N ARG A 254 9.50 8.63 4.41
CA ARG A 254 10.36 7.64 5.06
C ARG A 254 11.49 8.32 5.86
N GLN A 255 12.07 7.66 6.85
CA GLN A 255 11.70 6.33 7.37
C GLN A 255 11.08 6.42 8.76
N PHE A 256 10.26 5.44 9.13
CA PHE A 256 9.61 5.39 10.44
C PHE A 256 10.07 4.21 11.27
N GLN A 257 10.25 4.42 12.58
CA GLN A 257 10.46 3.33 13.52
C GLN A 257 9.20 2.48 13.65
N LYS A 258 9.38 1.21 14.04
CA LYS A 258 8.25 0.32 14.31
C LYS A 258 7.40 0.90 15.43
N ASP A 259 6.10 1.07 15.15
CA ASP A 259 5.09 1.55 16.08
C ASP A 259 5.38 2.95 16.67
N ASP A 260 6.12 3.79 15.94
CA ASP A 260 6.35 5.19 16.35
C ASP A 260 5.01 5.95 16.47
N PRO A 261 4.81 6.77 17.52
CA PRO A 261 3.59 7.55 17.70
C PRO A 261 3.24 8.48 16.53
N VAL A 262 4.23 8.90 15.73
CA VAL A 262 3.96 9.72 14.53
C VAL A 262 3.09 8.99 13.51
N LEU A 263 3.16 7.66 13.44
CA LEU A 263 2.30 6.87 12.54
C LEU A 263 0.83 6.98 12.95
N ASP A 264 0.55 7.01 14.26
CA ASP A 264 -0.81 7.21 14.77
C ASP A 264 -1.28 8.64 14.47
N MET A 265 -0.38 9.64 14.51
CA MET A 265 -0.68 11.00 14.08
C MET A 265 -1.03 11.08 12.59
N ILE A 266 -0.30 10.36 11.72
CA ILE A 266 -0.60 10.30 10.28
C ILE A 266 -1.97 9.65 10.06
N ASP A 267 -2.24 8.50 10.67
CA ASP A 267 -3.52 7.79 10.55
C ASP A 267 -4.70 8.70 10.93
N GLU A 268 -4.62 9.36 12.10
CA GLU A 268 -5.71 10.17 12.63
C GLU A 268 -5.86 11.51 11.90
N LYS A 269 -4.75 12.22 11.69
CA LYS A 269 -4.78 13.62 11.25
C LYS A 269 -4.72 13.76 9.74
N ILE A 270 -4.01 12.87 9.04
CA ILE A 270 -3.86 12.91 7.58
C ILE A 270 -4.85 11.96 6.91
N LEU A 271 -4.78 10.66 7.22
CA LEU A 271 -5.57 9.63 6.53
C LEU A 271 -7.00 9.52 7.04
N LYS A 272 -7.28 10.09 8.22
CA LYS A 272 -8.58 10.04 8.90
C LYS A 272 -9.07 8.60 9.17
N CYS A 273 -8.15 7.66 9.34
CA CYS A 273 -8.43 6.27 9.67
C CYS A 273 -8.02 5.94 11.11
N GLY A 274 -8.49 4.79 11.59
CA GLY A 274 -7.96 4.21 12.83
C GLY A 274 -6.80 3.26 12.52
N ARG A 275 -5.97 2.98 13.52
CA ARG A 275 -4.89 1.99 13.39
C ARG A 275 -5.43 0.66 12.88
N ASN A 276 -4.76 0.08 11.89
CA ASN A 276 -5.14 -1.17 11.23
C ASN A 276 -6.58 -1.15 10.66
N ARG A 277 -7.01 -0.02 10.10
CA ARG A 277 -8.25 0.09 9.33
C ARG A 277 -7.95 0.67 7.96
N ALA A 278 -8.71 0.24 6.96
CA ALA A 278 -8.61 0.81 5.63
C ALA A 278 -8.95 2.31 5.67
N VAL A 279 -8.25 3.09 4.84
CA VAL A 279 -8.51 4.53 4.73
C VAL A 279 -9.91 4.76 4.14
N PRO A 280 -10.79 5.50 4.83
CA PRO A 280 -12.13 5.75 4.33
C PRO A 280 -12.10 6.64 3.10
N GLY A 281 -12.52 6.10 1.95
CA GLY A 281 -12.72 6.85 0.71
C GLY A 281 -14.20 6.95 0.33
N ALA A 282 -14.48 7.55 -0.84
CA ALA A 282 -15.84 7.61 -1.38
C ALA A 282 -16.46 6.22 -1.64
N TRP A 283 -15.60 5.20 -1.81
CA TRP A 283 -16.02 3.81 -1.93
C TRP A 283 -16.56 3.21 -0.63
N CYS A 284 -16.30 3.78 0.56
CA CYS A 284 -16.79 3.26 1.84
C CYS A 284 -18.15 3.86 2.19
N THR A 285 -19.20 3.01 2.25
CA THR A 285 -20.60 3.45 2.48
C THR A 285 -21.11 3.13 3.88
N GLY A 286 -20.35 2.40 4.68
CA GLY A 286 -20.73 2.04 6.04
C GLY A 286 -20.84 3.27 6.94
N ARG A 287 -21.84 3.27 7.83
CA ARG A 287 -21.97 4.34 8.84
C ARG A 287 -20.76 4.33 9.77
N ARG A 288 -20.10 5.48 9.89
CA ARG A 288 -19.00 5.67 10.84
C ARG A 288 -19.50 5.48 12.26
N SER A 289 -19.02 4.43 12.92
CA SER A 289 -19.28 4.11 14.32
C SER A 289 -17.96 3.71 14.98
N TRP A 290 -17.90 3.78 16.31
CA TRP A 290 -16.72 3.31 17.05
C TRP A 290 -16.41 1.84 16.76
N TRP A 291 -17.47 1.03 16.66
CA TRP A 291 -17.42 -0.43 16.58
C TRP A 291 -17.43 -0.99 15.16
N VAL A 292 -17.80 -0.17 14.17
CA VAL A 292 -18.01 -0.62 12.78
C VAL A 292 -17.07 0.14 11.86
N ASP A 293 -16.25 -0.61 11.13
CA ASP A 293 -15.39 -0.06 10.09
C ASP A 293 -16.27 0.41 8.92
N PRO A 294 -16.24 1.71 8.53
CA PRO A 294 -17.04 2.23 7.43
C PRO A 294 -16.74 1.53 6.09
N CYS A 295 -15.54 0.94 5.94
CA CYS A 295 -15.12 0.23 4.74
C CYS A 295 -15.49 -1.28 4.75
N SER A 296 -16.30 -1.71 5.73
CA SER A 296 -16.94 -3.04 5.72
C SER A 296 -18.14 -3.10 4.77
N GLN A 297 -18.63 -1.96 4.31
CA GLN A 297 -19.64 -1.82 3.27
C GLN A 297 -19.10 -0.86 2.21
N TRP A 298 -19.34 -1.17 0.95
CA TRP A 298 -18.82 -0.39 -0.17
C TRP A 298 -19.89 0.03 -1.16
N GLY A 299 -19.64 1.17 -1.82
CA GLY A 299 -20.41 1.69 -2.94
C GLY A 299 -19.63 1.52 -4.24
N ASP A 300 -19.73 2.51 -5.11
CA ASP A 300 -18.96 2.55 -6.36
C ASP A 300 -17.48 2.82 -6.08
N VAL A 301 -16.63 1.83 -6.40
CA VAL A 301 -15.18 1.90 -6.22
C VAL A 301 -14.48 2.76 -7.27
N ASN A 302 -15.20 3.22 -8.31
CA ASN A 302 -14.65 4.07 -9.37
C ASN A 302 -14.73 5.57 -9.01
N VAL A 303 -15.50 5.93 -7.98
CA VAL A 303 -15.61 7.31 -7.50
C VAL A 303 -14.47 7.61 -6.53
N LEU A 304 -13.61 8.55 -6.91
CA LEU A 304 -12.54 9.07 -6.04
C LEU A 304 -12.94 10.46 -5.50
N LYS A 305 -12.51 10.79 -4.27
CA LYS A 305 -12.82 12.08 -3.66
C LYS A 305 -11.57 12.64 -2.98
N PRO A 306 -10.86 13.56 -3.65
CA PRO A 306 -9.59 14.05 -3.15
C PRO A 306 -9.74 14.73 -1.78
N GLY A 307 -8.87 14.33 -0.85
CA GLY A 307 -8.73 14.96 0.46
C GLY A 307 -7.86 16.22 0.41
N PRO A 308 -7.70 16.94 1.54
CA PRO A 308 -6.85 18.13 1.61
C PRO A 308 -5.39 17.88 1.21
N GLN A 309 -4.83 16.71 1.56
CA GLN A 309 -3.47 16.35 1.19
C GLN A 309 -3.33 16.04 -0.31
N ALA A 310 -4.38 15.54 -0.96
CA ALA A 310 -4.37 15.32 -2.41
C ALA A 310 -4.22 16.64 -3.19
N LYS A 311 -4.76 17.75 -2.67
CA LYS A 311 -4.57 19.09 -3.27
C LYS A 311 -3.13 19.59 -3.17
N LYS A 312 -2.46 19.33 -2.04
CA LYS A 312 -1.04 19.70 -1.91
C LYS A 312 -0.17 18.87 -2.85
N LEU A 313 -0.48 17.57 -2.97
CA LEU A 313 0.18 16.72 -3.94
C LEU A 313 -0.05 17.19 -5.38
N GLU A 314 -1.28 17.62 -5.72
CA GLU A 314 -1.59 18.23 -7.01
C GLU A 314 -0.71 19.45 -7.29
N GLU A 315 -0.56 20.37 -6.32
CA GLU A 315 0.36 21.51 -6.42
C GLU A 315 1.81 21.07 -6.65
N THR A 316 2.30 20.07 -5.92
CA THR A 316 3.64 19.51 -6.11
C THR A 316 3.82 18.90 -7.51
N ILE A 317 2.82 18.15 -8.00
CA ILE A 317 2.86 17.55 -9.34
C ILE A 317 2.86 18.63 -10.41
N LEU A 318 2.05 19.68 -10.28
CA LEU A 318 2.03 20.79 -11.23
C LEU A 318 3.38 21.49 -11.32
N ASN A 319 4.04 21.75 -10.18
CA ASN A 319 5.38 22.33 -10.16
C ASN A 319 6.41 21.42 -10.86
N LEU A 320 6.35 20.11 -10.60
CA LEU A 320 7.24 19.15 -11.26
C LEU A 320 7.00 19.07 -12.78
N LEU A 321 5.75 19.21 -13.23
CA LEU A 321 5.40 19.25 -14.65
C LEU A 321 5.88 20.55 -15.33
N ASP A 322 5.79 21.68 -14.63
CA ASP A 322 6.33 22.96 -15.11
C ASP A 322 7.86 22.89 -15.27
N ASP A 323 8.56 22.31 -14.30
CA ASP A 323 10.00 22.05 -14.39
C ASP A 323 10.33 21.10 -15.55
N TRP A 324 9.55 20.03 -15.74
CA TRP A 324 9.73 19.10 -16.85
C TRP A 324 9.53 19.78 -18.22
N ASN A 325 8.51 20.63 -18.36
CA ASN A 325 8.24 21.42 -19.55
C ASN A 325 9.37 22.41 -19.86
N SER A 326 10.05 22.92 -18.82
CA SER A 326 11.21 23.80 -18.97
C SER A 326 12.50 23.09 -19.41
N GLN A 327 12.48 21.76 -19.56
CA GLN A 327 13.63 20.90 -19.89
C GLN A 327 14.83 21.03 -18.93
N SER A 328 14.65 21.63 -17.75
CA SER A 328 15.73 21.89 -16.80
C SER A 328 16.27 20.62 -16.12
N ASN A 329 15.48 19.54 -16.09
CA ASN A 329 15.73 18.34 -15.29
C ASN A 329 15.42 17.03 -16.06
N GLN A 330 15.79 16.94 -17.34
CA GLN A 330 15.59 15.73 -18.16
C GLN A 330 16.87 14.89 -18.28
N CYS A 331 16.71 13.61 -18.63
CA CYS A 331 17.79 12.75 -19.05
C CYS A 331 18.52 13.37 -20.27
N THR A 332 19.78 13.76 -20.08
CA THR A 332 20.62 14.36 -21.14
C THR A 332 21.26 13.33 -22.04
#